data_AF-A0A848RWD2-F1
#
_entry.id   AF-A0A848RWD2-F1
#
_cell.length_a   1.000
_cell.length_b   1.000
_cell.length_c   1.000
_cell.angle_alpha   90.00
_cell.angle_beta   90.00
_cell.angle_gamma   90.00
#
_symmetry.space_group_name_H-M   'P 1'
#
loop_
_entity.id
_entity.type
_entity.pdbx_description
1 polymer ?
#
loop_
_entity_poly.entity_id
_entity_poly.type
_entity_poly.pdbx_seq_one_letter_code
_entity_poly.pdbx_strand_id
1 'polypeptide(L)' 'MRSELTAALAQLPDAADVEWRSDAQRRCRARLDDIRSTVDDALKALDYAAIAFRDAAILDSATGAGARVSTSPAGSDG' A
#
# COMPACT_ATOMS: atom_id res chain seq x y z
N MET A 1 0.29 4.07 9.99
CA MET A 1 0.14 4.74 8.68
C MET A 1 -1.18 4.45 7.97
N ARG A 2 -1.45 3.26 7.42
CA ARG A 2 -2.73 3.03 6.70
C ARG A 2 -3.97 3.27 7.58
N SER A 3 -3.98 2.67 8.77
CA SER A 3 -5.06 2.84 9.77
C SER A 3 -5.28 4.30 10.16
N GLU A 4 -4.20 5.05 10.35
CA GLU A 4 -4.24 6.48 10.71
C GLU A 4 -4.78 7.33 9.56
N LEU A 5 -4.38 7.03 8.32
CA LEU A 5 -4.83 7.74 7.11
C LEU A 5 -6.32 7.49 6.84
N THR A 6 -6.77 6.24 6.96
CA THR A 6 -8.19 5.87 6.86
C THR A 6 -9.01 6.50 7.97
N ALA A 7 -8.50 6.55 9.20
CA ALA A 7 -9.17 7.23 10.31
C ALA A 7 -9.26 8.75 10.09
N ALA A 8 -8.21 9.39 9.56
CA ALA A 8 -8.22 10.80 9.22
C ALA A 8 -9.23 11.12 8.11
N LEU A 9 -9.34 10.27 7.08
CA LEU A 9 -10.37 10.40 6.03
C LEU A 9 -11.79 10.27 6.58
N ALA A 10 -12.00 9.37 7.54
CA ALA A 10 -13.31 9.17 8.18
C ALA A 10 -13.75 10.35 9.05
N GLN A 11 -12.82 11.23 9.46
CA GLN A 11 -13.15 12.47 10.18
C GLN A 11 -13.57 13.60 9.25
N LEU A 12 -13.36 13.48 7.93
CA LEU A 12 -13.83 14.48 6.98
C LEU A 12 -15.36 14.40 6.85
N PRO A 13 -16.07 15.55 6.80
CA PRO A 13 -17.52 15.58 6.64
C PRO A 13 -17.93 14.77 5.41
N ASP A 14 -18.97 13.95 5.50
CA ASP A 14 -19.48 13.31 4.30
C ASP A 14 -20.10 14.37 3.39
N ALA A 15 -19.62 14.45 2.16
CA ALA A 15 -20.09 15.43 1.19
C ALA A 15 -21.56 15.25 0.82
N ALA A 16 -22.11 14.05 1.09
CA ALA A 16 -23.53 13.74 0.96
C ALA A 16 -24.40 14.35 2.08
N ASP A 17 -23.84 14.54 3.27
CA ASP A 17 -24.58 14.99 4.46
C ASP A 17 -24.60 16.51 4.64
N VAL A 18 -23.84 17.24 3.81
CA VAL A 18 -23.70 18.70 3.89
C VAL A 18 -24.48 19.38 2.77
N GLU A 19 -25.32 20.34 3.11
CA GLU A 19 -26.03 21.16 2.13
C GLU A 19 -25.14 22.31 1.61
N TRP A 20 -24.63 22.17 0.39
CA TRP A 20 -23.64 23.08 -0.20
C TRP A 20 -24.29 24.28 -0.91
N ARG A 21 -24.84 25.22 -0.13
CA ARG A 21 -25.65 26.33 -0.64
C ARG A 21 -24.88 27.47 -1.31
N SER A 22 -23.63 27.72 -0.91
CA SER A 22 -22.80 28.81 -1.45
C SER A 22 -21.72 28.33 -2.43
N ASP A 23 -21.20 29.23 -3.26
CA ASP A 23 -20.10 28.91 -4.19
C ASP A 23 -18.78 28.60 -3.47
N ALA A 24 -18.56 29.18 -2.29
CA ALA A 24 -17.42 28.83 -1.45
C ALA A 24 -17.54 27.37 -0.94
N GLN A 25 -18.74 26.99 -0.50
CA GLN A 25 -19.08 25.64 -0.08
C GLN A 25 -18.91 24.62 -1.22
N ARG A 26 -19.42 24.91 -2.42
CA ARG A 26 -19.25 24.02 -3.59
C ARG A 26 -17.78 23.82 -3.98
N ARG A 27 -16.95 24.87 -3.88
CA ARG A 27 -15.48 24.77 -4.07
C ARG A 27 -14.80 23.94 -2.98
N CYS A 28 -15.26 24.07 -1.74
CA CYS A 28 -14.77 23.25 -0.63
C CYS A 28 -15.09 21.77 -0.86
N ARG A 29 -16.32 21.45 -1.28
CA ARG A 29 -16.73 20.08 -1.65
C ARG A 29 -15.81 19.48 -2.71
N ALA A 30 -15.59 20.18 -3.83
CA ALA A 30 -14.71 19.69 -4.89
C ALA A 30 -13.29 19.37 -4.38
N ARG A 31 -12.75 20.24 -3.50
CA ARG A 31 -11.45 19.99 -2.86
C ARG A 31 -11.46 18.77 -1.94
N LEU A 32 -12.53 18.56 -1.18
CA LEU A 32 -12.67 17.38 -0.32
C LEU A 32 -12.75 16.10 -1.15
N ASP A 33 -13.50 16.12 -2.26
CA ASP A 33 -13.61 15.00 -3.20
C ASP A 33 -12.24 14.68 -3.84
N ASP A 34 -11.47 15.70 -4.26
CA ASP A 34 -10.10 15.54 -4.78
C ASP A 34 -9.14 14.95 -3.74
N ILE A 35 -9.20 15.42 -2.48
CA ILE A 35 -8.39 14.88 -1.39
C ILE A 35 -8.74 13.41 -1.15
N ARG A 36 -10.03 13.06 -1.11
CA ARG A 36 -10.48 11.67 -0.95
C ARG A 36 -9.93 10.79 -2.06
N SER A 37 -10.07 11.21 -3.31
CA SER A 37 -9.56 10.44 -4.47
C SER A 37 -8.05 10.24 -4.40
N THR A 38 -7.31 11.32 -4.13
CA THR A 38 -5.84 11.29 -4.08
C THR A 38 -5.34 10.35 -2.98
N VAL A 39 -5.97 10.39 -1.81
CA VAL A 39 -5.59 9.53 -0.69
C VAL A 39 -5.93 8.06 -0.99
N ASP A 40 -7.09 7.80 -1.59
CA ASP A 40 -7.49 6.43 -1.94
C ASP A 40 -6.53 5.81 -2.98
N ASP A 41 -6.08 6.61 -3.95
CA ASP A 41 -5.07 6.18 -4.94
C ASP A 41 -3.70 5.94 -4.30
N ALA A 42 -3.28 6.80 -3.38
CA ALA A 42 -2.03 6.62 -2.63
C ALA A 42 -2.06 5.34 -1.78
N LEU A 43 -3.19 5.02 -1.16
CA LEU A 43 -3.37 3.78 -0.40
C LEU A 43 -3.28 2.54 -1.31
N LYS A 44 -3.91 2.56 -2.49
CA LYS A 44 -3.79 1.47 -3.47
C LYS A 44 -2.34 1.28 -3.94
N ALA A 45 -1.62 2.37 -4.20
CA ALA A 45 -0.21 2.32 -4.60
C ALA A 45 0.66 1.70 -3.50
N LEU A 46 0.41 2.04 -2.22
CA LEU A 46 1.09 1.43 -1.08
C LEU A 46 0.78 -0.07 -0.95
N ASP A 47 -0.47 -0.47 -1.16
CA ASP A 47 -0.87 -1.89 -1.13
C ASP A 47 -0.17 -2.68 -2.27
N TYR A 48 -0.10 -2.13 -3.48
CA TYR A 48 0.64 -2.75 -4.59
C TYR A 48 2.15 -2.86 -4.30
N ALA A 49 2.75 -1.81 -3.74
CA ALA A 49 4.16 -1.85 -3.35
C ALA A 49 4.41 -2.92 -2.27
N ALA A 50 3.53 -3.03 -1.28
CA ALA A 50 3.63 -4.03 -0.22
C ALA A 50 3.55 -5.47 -0.76
N ILE A 51 2.66 -5.72 -1.74
CA ILE A 51 2.56 -7.01 -2.44
C ILE A 51 3.86 -7.30 -3.18
N ALA A 52 4.35 -6.34 -3.97
CA ALA A 52 5.60 -6.51 -4.73
C ALA A 52 6.81 -6.79 -3.82
N PHE A 53 6.92 -6.11 -2.68
CA PHE A 53 7.97 -6.38 -1.69
C PHE A 53 7.84 -7.77 -1.07
N ARG A 54 6.62 -8.22 -0.76
CA ARG A 54 6.38 -9.57 -0.26
C ARG A 54 6.79 -10.62 -1.28
N ASP A 55 6.39 -10.46 -2.54
CA ASP A 55 6.71 -11.40 -3.61
C ASP A 55 8.23 -11.47 -3.86
N ALA A 56 8.91 -10.33 -3.83
CA ALA A 56 10.37 -10.26 -3.91
C ALA A 56 11.04 -10.98 -2.73
N ALA A 57 10.53 -10.82 -1.49
CA ALA A 57 11.05 -11.51 -0.32
C ALA A 57 10.82 -13.03 -0.38
N ILE A 58 9.68 -13.48 -0.91
CA ILE A 58 9.41 -14.91 -1.15
C ILE A 58 10.39 -15.46 -2.18
N LEU A 59 10.61 -14.75 -3.29
CA LEU A 59 11.56 -15.15 -4.32
C LEU A 59 12.99 -15.24 -3.77
N ASP A 60 13.43 -14.25 -2.98
CA ASP A 60 14.74 -14.26 -2.31
C ASP A 60 14.88 -15.48 -1.37
N SER A 61 13.85 -15.77 -0.57
CA SER A 61 13.86 -16.92 0.33
C SER A 61 13.92 -18.28 -0.41
N ALA A 62 13.23 -18.40 -1.56
CA ALA A 62 13.25 -19.58 -2.41
C ALA A 62 14.62 -19.77 -3.08
N THR A 63 15.23 -18.67 -3.54
CA THR A 63 16.55 -18.69 -4.19
C THR A 63 17.66 -18.98 -3.17
N GLY A 64 17.58 -18.38 -1.98
CA GLY A 64 18.50 -18.63 -0.87
C GLY A 64 18.38 -20.03 -0.27
N ALA A 65 17.23 -20.70 -0.35
CA ALA A 65 17.08 -22.11 0.04
C ALA A 65 17.73 -23.08 -0.97
N GLY A 66 17.72 -22.74 -2.26
CA GLY A 66 18.36 -23.54 -3.32
C GLY A 66 19.89 -23.45 -3.33
N ALA A 67 20.48 -22.34 -2.87
CA ALA A 67 21.92 -22.10 -2.92
C ALA A 67 22.75 -22.82 -1.83
N ARG A 68 22.12 -23.39 -0.80
CA ARG A 68 22.80 -24.07 0.33
C ARG A 68 22.81 -25.60 0.22
N VAL A 69 22.28 -26.15 -0.87
CA VAL A 69 22.32 -27.59 -1.15
C VAL A 69 23.35 -27.85 -2.25
N SER A 70 24.35 -28.67 -1.93
CA SER A 70 25.49 -29.09 -2.78
C SER A 70 26.62 -28.05 -2.79
N THR A 71 27.66 -28.21 -1.97
CA THR A 71 28.70 -29.20 -2.26
C THR A 71 29.25 -29.86 -0.98
N SER A 72 28.88 -31.12 -0.73
CA SER A 72 29.75 -32.01 0.05
C SER A 72 30.94 -32.40 -0.82
N PRO A 73 32.20 -32.13 -0.45
CA PRO A 73 33.31 -32.76 -1.13
C PRO A 73 33.28 -34.25 -0.77
N ALA A 74 33.07 -35.09 -1.78
CA ALA A 74 33.28 -36.52 -1.64
C ALA A 74 34.75 -36.75 -1.25
N GLY A 75 34.96 -37.30 -0.05
CA GLY A 75 36.24 -37.90 0.29
C GLY A 75 36.49 -39.05 -0.67
N SER A 76 37.59 -38.97 -1.40
CA SER A 76 38.19 -40.14 -2.03
C SER A 76 39.41 -40.53 -1.20
N ASP A 77 39.19 -41.49 -0.31
CA ASP A 77 40.23 -42.41 0.15
C ASP A 77 40.55 -43.39 -0.99
N GLY A 78 41.83 -43.68 -1.22
CA GLY A 78 42.29 -44.74 -2.13
C GLY A 78 43.58 -44.44 -2.85
#